data_AF-A0A336LE85-F1
#
_entry.id   AF-A0A336LE85-F1
#
_cell.length_a   1.000
_cell.length_b   1.000
_cell.length_c   1.000
_cell.angle_alpha   90.00
_cell.angle_beta   90.00
_cell.angle_gamma   90.00
#
_symmetry.space_group_name_H-M   'P 1'
#
loop_
_entity.id
_entity.type
_entity.pdbx_description
1 polymer ?
#
loop_
_entity_poly.entity_id
_entity_poly.type
_entity_poly.pdbx_seq_one_letter_code
_entity_poly.pdbx_strand_id
1 'polypeptide(L)'
;MVKRKKNRSKKKLKALELLTRQKNEENERLLEQENQRALQLQKEREHVIRGSMLNETMKQFEKIKSFMEVSRRQEIEEKQWQKYINCKTFPDPKSPPELRSFLFQCELDDIYKENHQINPRLLLNERSILTQDPNKPDLRLRTFQKVRPPIGDQYRKRIQQIIQINDELNHVLEIEKHNLPENIATDLRKLQLQFRSTLTSYLDKWSFEVLSNIDINMRFLDPITADYNYKCDEIKHFLWTFREVPLPPD
;
A
#
# COMPACT_ATOMS: atom_id res chain seq x y z
N MET A 1 5.26 -41.73 97.69
CA MET A 1 3.99 -41.63 96.94
C MET A 1 3.86 -40.45 95.95
N VAL A 2 4.78 -39.46 95.89
CA VAL A 2 4.62 -38.22 95.09
C VAL A 2 5.02 -38.36 93.60
N LYS A 3 5.99 -39.23 93.26
CA LYS A 3 6.49 -39.40 91.87
C LYS A 3 5.48 -40.06 90.89
N ARG A 4 4.58 -40.95 91.37
CA ARG A 4 3.56 -41.61 90.52
C ARG A 4 2.41 -40.67 90.11
N LYS A 5 2.02 -39.69 90.95
CA LYS A 5 1.00 -38.67 90.61
C LYS A 5 1.54 -37.63 89.60
N LYS A 6 2.78 -37.15 89.75
CA LYS A 6 3.44 -36.26 88.77
C LYS A 6 3.61 -36.89 87.38
N ASN A 7 3.93 -38.18 87.28
CA ASN A 7 4.04 -38.88 85.99
C ASN A 7 2.68 -39.14 85.32
N ARG A 8 1.60 -39.36 86.07
CA ARG A 8 0.23 -39.46 85.51
C ARG A 8 -0.31 -38.11 85.04
N SER A 9 -0.02 -37.02 85.78
CA SER A 9 -0.36 -35.65 85.38
C SER A 9 0.41 -35.22 84.12
N LYS A 10 1.73 -35.46 84.04
CA LYS A 10 2.52 -35.21 82.81
C LYS A 10 2.06 -36.03 81.61
N LYS A 11 1.67 -37.30 81.79
CA LYS A 11 1.10 -38.12 80.72
C LYS A 11 -0.28 -37.62 80.25
N LYS A 12 -1.13 -37.16 81.17
CA LYS A 12 -2.42 -36.52 80.82
C LYS A 12 -2.23 -35.19 80.09
N LEU A 13 -1.25 -34.37 80.52
CA LEU A 13 -0.92 -33.12 79.85
C LEU A 13 -0.39 -33.37 78.42
N LYS A 14 0.52 -34.34 78.25
CA LYS A 14 1.04 -34.75 76.93
C LYS A 14 -0.05 -35.33 76.02
N ALA A 15 -1.00 -36.09 76.58
CA ALA A 15 -2.13 -36.64 75.81
C ALA A 15 -3.11 -35.53 75.39
N LEU A 16 -3.33 -34.53 76.24
CA LEU A 16 -4.15 -33.35 75.94
C LEU A 16 -3.49 -32.49 74.84
N GLU A 17 -2.19 -32.25 74.94
CA GLU A 17 -1.39 -31.55 73.93
C GLU A 17 -1.40 -32.26 72.57
N LEU A 18 -1.31 -33.60 72.57
CA LEU A 18 -1.38 -34.41 71.35
C LEU A 18 -2.77 -34.34 70.70
N LEU A 19 -3.84 -34.37 71.50
CA LEU A 19 -5.22 -34.21 71.04
C LEU A 19 -5.50 -32.80 70.49
N THR A 20 -4.96 -31.76 71.13
CA THR A 20 -5.06 -30.39 70.60
C THR A 20 -4.29 -30.24 69.29
N ARG A 21 -3.14 -30.90 69.16
CA ARG A 21 -2.35 -30.87 67.93
C ARG A 21 -3.06 -31.58 66.77
N GLN A 22 -3.68 -32.74 67.04
CA GLN A 22 -4.52 -33.45 66.06
C GLN A 22 -5.73 -32.62 65.62
N LYS A 23 -6.43 -31.98 66.57
CA LYS A 23 -7.54 -31.06 66.24
C LYS A 23 -7.09 -29.85 65.43
N ASN A 24 -5.93 -29.28 65.74
CA ASN A 24 -5.38 -28.14 65.00
C ASN A 24 -4.99 -28.54 63.58
N GLU A 25 -4.32 -29.69 63.40
CA GLU A 25 -3.97 -30.23 62.07
C GLU A 25 -5.22 -30.57 61.24
N GLU A 26 -6.29 -31.06 61.88
CA GLU A 26 -7.57 -31.33 61.24
C GLU A 26 -8.29 -30.04 60.81
N ASN A 27 -8.27 -29.01 61.67
CA ASN A 27 -8.80 -27.68 61.36
C ASN A 27 -7.99 -26.98 60.24
N GLU A 28 -6.67 -27.13 60.21
CA GLU A 28 -5.82 -26.59 59.14
C GLU A 28 -6.15 -27.24 57.79
N ARG A 29 -6.35 -28.55 57.76
CA ARG A 29 -6.76 -29.27 56.53
C ARG A 29 -8.16 -28.86 56.06
N LEU A 30 -9.09 -28.66 57.00
CA LEU A 30 -10.43 -28.18 56.67
C LEU A 30 -10.38 -26.75 56.10
N LEU A 31 -9.59 -25.86 56.71
CA LEU A 31 -9.40 -24.50 56.23
C LEU A 31 -8.72 -24.47 54.86
N GLU A 32 -7.75 -25.35 54.61
CA GLU A 32 -7.09 -25.48 53.31
C GLU A 32 -8.05 -25.98 52.23
N GLN A 33 -8.92 -26.95 52.55
CA GLN A 33 -9.99 -27.39 51.65
C GLN A 33 -11.02 -26.29 51.38
N GLU A 34 -11.43 -25.52 52.38
CA GLU A 34 -12.33 -24.39 52.20
C GLU A 34 -11.71 -23.29 51.34
N ASN A 35 -10.43 -22.97 51.56
CA ASN A 35 -9.69 -22.01 50.75
C ASN A 35 -9.53 -22.47 49.29
N GLN A 36 -9.25 -23.76 49.06
CA GLN A 36 -9.18 -24.32 47.71
C GLN A 36 -10.53 -24.26 47.00
N ARG A 37 -11.63 -24.56 47.70
CA ARG A 37 -12.99 -24.43 47.15
C ARG A 37 -13.33 -22.98 46.81
N ALA A 38 -12.99 -22.03 47.70
CA ALA A 38 -13.21 -20.61 47.46
C ALA A 38 -12.42 -20.12 46.23
N LEU A 39 -11.17 -20.56 46.06
CA LEU A 39 -10.34 -20.22 44.91
C LEU A 39 -10.89 -20.81 43.60
N GLN A 40 -11.40 -22.05 43.62
CA GLN A 40 -12.05 -22.68 42.45
C GLN A 40 -13.29 -21.90 42.02
N LEU A 41 -14.17 -21.59 42.98
CA LEU A 41 -15.35 -20.75 42.75
C LEU A 41 -14.98 -19.37 42.18
N GLN A 42 -13.89 -18.77 42.64
CA GLN A 42 -13.41 -17.49 42.11
C GLN A 42 -12.93 -17.62 40.65
N LYS A 43 -12.16 -18.67 40.34
CA LYS A 43 -11.71 -18.94 38.97
C LYS A 43 -12.85 -19.21 38.00
N GLU A 44 -13.88 -19.93 38.44
CA GLU A 44 -15.08 -20.19 37.64
C GLU A 44 -15.83 -18.88 37.35
N ARG A 45 -16.01 -18.01 38.36
CA ARG A 45 -16.61 -16.68 38.18
C ARG A 45 -15.80 -15.84 37.20
N GLU A 46 -14.48 -15.81 37.33
CA GLU A 46 -13.60 -15.09 36.39
C GLU A 46 -13.71 -15.65 34.96
N HIS A 47 -13.77 -16.97 34.81
CA HIS A 47 -13.92 -17.60 33.50
C HIS A 47 -15.26 -17.23 32.84
N VAL A 48 -16.36 -17.22 33.61
CA VAL A 48 -17.68 -16.78 33.12
C VAL A 48 -17.65 -15.32 32.69
N ILE A 49 -17.05 -14.44 33.50
CA ILE A 49 -16.93 -13.00 33.20
C ILE A 49 -16.04 -12.77 31.96
N ARG A 50 -14.92 -13.49 31.83
CA ARG A 50 -14.07 -13.42 30.63
C ARG A 50 -14.82 -13.90 29.39
N GLY A 51 -15.63 -14.96 29.51
CA GLY A 51 -16.48 -15.45 28.44
C GLY A 51 -17.54 -14.44 28.01
N SER A 52 -18.19 -13.76 28.96
CA SER A 52 -19.17 -12.72 28.64
C SER A 52 -18.52 -11.50 27.98
N MET A 53 -17.38 -11.04 28.52
CA MET A 53 -16.61 -9.95 27.93
C MET A 53 -16.14 -10.30 26.50
N LEU A 54 -15.66 -11.52 26.27
CA LEU A 54 -15.22 -11.95 24.94
C LEU A 54 -16.39 -11.99 23.95
N ASN A 55 -17.56 -12.43 24.36
CA ASN A 55 -18.75 -12.39 23.51
C ASN A 55 -19.19 -10.95 23.19
N GLU A 56 -19.10 -10.03 24.16
CA GLU A 56 -19.40 -8.61 23.94
C GLU A 56 -18.40 -7.95 23.00
N THR A 57 -17.10 -8.20 23.16
CA THR A 57 -16.07 -7.66 22.26
C THR A 57 -16.22 -8.24 20.85
N MET A 58 -16.51 -9.53 20.71
CA MET A 58 -16.81 -10.14 19.41
C MET A 58 -18.00 -9.47 18.71
N LYS A 59 -19.10 -9.21 19.45
CA LYS A 59 -20.25 -8.46 18.90
C LYS A 59 -19.87 -7.04 18.49
N GLN A 60 -18.98 -6.37 19.23
CA GLN A 60 -18.47 -5.06 18.83
C GLN A 60 -17.63 -5.14 17.56
N PHE A 61 -16.75 -6.13 17.43
CA PHE A 61 -15.96 -6.34 16.21
C PHE A 61 -16.85 -6.62 15.00
N GLU A 62 -17.90 -7.42 15.16
CA GLU A 62 -18.88 -7.66 14.09
C GLU A 62 -19.61 -6.38 13.66
N LYS A 63 -19.99 -5.54 14.63
CA LYS A 63 -20.58 -4.21 14.32
C LYS A 63 -19.60 -3.29 13.61
N ILE A 64 -18.34 -3.26 14.02
CA ILE A 64 -17.30 -2.46 13.36
C ILE A 64 -17.07 -2.98 11.95
N LYS A 65 -17.03 -4.30 11.76
CA LYS A 65 -16.91 -4.93 10.44
C LYS A 65 -18.06 -4.54 9.51
N SER A 66 -19.30 -4.67 9.97
CA SER A 66 -20.46 -4.29 9.16
C SER A 66 -20.50 -2.80 8.86
N PHE A 67 -20.11 -1.95 9.81
CA PHE A 67 -19.97 -0.50 9.58
C PHE A 67 -18.89 -0.18 8.53
N MET A 68 -17.73 -0.85 8.59
CA MET A 68 -16.67 -0.68 7.58
C MET A 68 -17.14 -1.14 6.19
N GLU A 69 -17.89 -2.24 6.09
CA GLU A 69 -18.45 -2.72 4.82
C GLU A 69 -19.50 -1.75 4.24
N VAL A 70 -20.31 -1.11 5.08
CA VAL A 70 -21.27 -0.07 4.65
C VAL A 70 -20.51 1.18 4.18
N SER A 71 -19.55 1.66 4.97
CA SER A 71 -18.74 2.84 4.62
C SER A 71 -18.00 2.63 3.29
N ARG A 72 -17.41 1.45 3.10
CA ARG A 72 -16.74 1.08 1.85
C ARG A 72 -17.69 1.07 0.65
N ARG A 73 -18.93 0.59 0.83
CA ARG A 73 -19.96 0.63 -0.23
C ARG A 73 -20.33 2.07 -0.59
N GLN A 74 -20.51 2.93 0.42
CA GLN A 74 -20.79 4.36 0.20
C GLN A 74 -19.66 5.03 -0.58
N GLU A 75 -18.39 4.77 -0.23
CA GLU A 75 -17.25 5.31 -1.00
C GLU A 75 -17.23 4.84 -2.47
N ILE A 76 -17.61 3.58 -2.73
CA ILE A 76 -17.70 3.05 -4.09
C ILE A 76 -18.83 3.72 -4.86
N GLU A 77 -20.01 3.87 -4.24
CA GLU A 77 -21.17 4.55 -4.84
C GLU A 77 -20.87 6.02 -5.12
N GLU A 78 -20.23 6.73 -4.19
CA GLU A 78 -19.79 8.11 -4.41
C GLU A 78 -18.80 8.21 -5.57
N LYS A 79 -17.82 7.30 -5.65
CA LYS A 79 -16.88 7.25 -6.79
C LYS A 79 -17.61 6.98 -8.10
N GLN A 80 -18.57 6.07 -8.12
CA GLN A 80 -19.39 5.79 -9.31
C GLN A 80 -20.23 7.00 -9.72
N TRP A 81 -20.83 7.69 -8.75
CA TRP A 81 -21.61 8.91 -8.99
C TRP A 81 -20.74 10.06 -9.50
N GLN A 82 -19.55 10.25 -8.92
CA GLN A 82 -18.56 11.22 -9.39
C GLN A 82 -18.08 10.90 -10.80
N LYS A 83 -17.90 9.62 -11.15
CA LYS A 83 -17.58 9.20 -12.53
C LYS A 83 -18.71 9.56 -13.50
N TYR A 84 -19.95 9.29 -13.11
CA TYR A 84 -21.14 9.61 -13.90
C TYR A 84 -21.27 11.13 -14.15
N ILE A 85 -21.16 11.96 -13.11
CA ILE A 85 -21.23 13.42 -13.22
C ILE A 85 -20.12 13.98 -14.10
N ASN A 86 -18.89 13.48 -13.93
CA ASN A 86 -17.75 14.01 -14.68
C ASN A 86 -17.71 13.54 -16.14
N CYS A 87 -18.68 12.73 -16.58
CA CYS A 87 -18.73 12.11 -17.91
C CYS A 87 -17.38 11.49 -18.33
N LYS A 88 -16.61 10.96 -17.36
CA LYS A 88 -15.32 10.36 -17.66
C LYS A 88 -15.58 8.99 -18.29
N THR A 89 -15.37 8.88 -19.59
CA THR A 89 -15.31 7.61 -20.34
C THR A 89 -14.03 6.86 -20.00
N PHE A 90 -13.92 6.46 -18.74
CA PHE A 90 -12.94 5.48 -18.33
C PHE A 90 -13.54 4.09 -18.59
N PRO A 91 -12.77 3.14 -19.14
CA PRO A 91 -13.33 1.85 -19.53
C PRO A 91 -13.89 1.13 -18.31
N ASP A 92 -15.06 0.48 -18.43
CA ASP A 92 -15.62 -0.32 -17.35
C ASP A 92 -14.67 -1.48 -17.01
N PRO A 93 -14.14 -1.57 -15.78
CA PRO A 93 -13.23 -2.64 -15.38
C PRO A 93 -13.86 -4.04 -15.43
N LYS A 94 -15.21 -4.12 -15.49
CA LYS A 94 -15.93 -5.40 -15.60
C LYS A 94 -16.09 -5.87 -17.05
N SER A 95 -15.81 -5.01 -18.03
CA SER A 95 -16.01 -5.25 -19.45
C SER A 95 -14.68 -5.47 -20.18
N PRO A 96 -14.28 -6.73 -20.45
CA PRO A 96 -13.08 -7.02 -21.22
C PRO A 96 -12.99 -6.32 -22.60
N PRO A 97 -14.09 -6.21 -23.38
CA PRO A 97 -14.04 -5.52 -24.68
C PRO A 97 -13.61 -4.06 -24.57
N GLU A 98 -14.13 -3.33 -23.58
CA GLU A 98 -13.86 -1.91 -23.41
C GLU A 98 -12.41 -1.66 -22.98
N LEU A 99 -11.88 -2.52 -22.09
CA LEU A 99 -10.48 -2.50 -21.70
C LEU A 99 -9.54 -2.75 -22.89
N ARG A 100 -9.90 -3.68 -23.77
CA ARG A 100 -9.13 -3.96 -25.00
C ARG A 100 -9.18 -2.79 -25.97
N SER A 101 -10.35 -2.18 -26.15
CA SER A 101 -10.49 -0.98 -26.97
C SER A 101 -9.64 0.17 -26.44
N PHE A 102 -9.58 0.34 -25.13
CA PHE A 102 -8.71 1.35 -24.51
C PHE A 102 -7.23 1.06 -24.75
N LEU A 103 -6.78 -0.20 -24.59
CA LEU A 103 -5.40 -0.59 -24.91
C LEU A 103 -5.06 -0.31 -26.38
N PHE A 104 -5.94 -0.68 -27.29
CA PHE A 104 -5.76 -0.40 -28.72
C PHE A 104 -5.69 1.11 -28.99
N GLN A 105 -6.50 1.91 -28.30
CA GLN A 105 -6.42 3.37 -28.41
C GLN A 105 -5.08 3.91 -27.89
N CYS A 106 -4.50 3.34 -26.82
CA CYS A 106 -3.13 3.67 -26.39
C CYS A 106 -2.12 3.45 -27.51
N GLU A 107 -2.19 2.29 -28.17
CA GLU A 107 -1.26 1.92 -29.22
C GLU A 107 -1.37 2.88 -30.42
N LEU A 108 -2.59 3.24 -30.82
CA LEU A 108 -2.81 4.21 -31.90
C LEU A 108 -2.29 5.61 -31.54
N ASP A 109 -2.53 6.07 -30.30
CA ASP A 109 -2.03 7.36 -29.83
C ASP A 109 -0.50 7.39 -29.81
N ASP A 110 0.14 6.28 -29.43
CA ASP A 110 1.59 6.12 -29.45
C ASP A 110 2.15 6.19 -30.88
N ILE A 111 1.56 5.44 -31.82
CA ILE A 111 1.97 5.46 -33.24
C ILE A 111 1.80 6.87 -33.82
N TYR A 112 0.69 7.53 -33.50
CA TYR A 112 0.44 8.90 -33.94
C TYR A 112 1.52 9.85 -33.41
N LYS A 113 1.87 9.76 -32.13
CA LYS A 113 2.95 10.57 -31.55
C LYS A 113 4.28 10.28 -32.22
N GLU A 114 4.67 9.01 -32.36
CA GLU A 114 5.94 8.62 -32.98
C GLU A 114 6.08 9.17 -34.41
N ASN A 115 4.99 9.18 -35.18
CA ASN A 115 4.99 9.72 -36.55
C ASN A 115 5.02 11.26 -36.61
N HIS A 116 4.48 11.95 -35.62
CA HIS A 116 4.36 13.42 -35.61
C HIS A 116 5.37 14.13 -34.68
N GLN A 117 6.18 13.37 -33.93
CA GLN A 117 7.15 13.91 -33.00
C GLN A 117 8.44 14.28 -33.72
N ILE A 118 8.69 15.59 -33.82
CA ILE A 118 9.97 16.11 -34.29
C ILE A 118 10.98 16.00 -33.15
N ASN A 119 12.14 15.41 -33.44
CA ASN A 119 13.25 15.36 -32.50
C ASN A 119 13.57 16.76 -31.96
N PRO A 120 13.47 17.00 -30.64
CA PRO A 120 13.64 18.35 -30.08
C PRO A 120 15.00 18.97 -30.40
N ARG A 121 16.03 18.14 -30.58
CA ARG A 121 17.36 18.56 -31.03
C ARG A 121 17.35 19.27 -32.39
N LEU A 122 16.47 18.87 -33.31
CA LEU A 122 16.38 19.47 -34.64
C LEU A 122 15.73 20.87 -34.61
N LEU A 123 15.01 21.19 -33.53
CA LEU A 123 14.42 22.51 -33.33
C LEU A 123 15.39 23.52 -32.70
N LEU A 124 16.51 23.03 -32.15
CA LEU A 124 17.52 23.89 -31.52
C LEU A 124 18.36 24.59 -32.58
N ASN A 125 18.54 25.89 -32.42
CA ASN A 125 19.44 26.67 -33.23
C ASN A 125 20.17 27.70 -32.38
N GLU A 126 21.38 27.35 -31.95
CA GLU A 126 22.26 28.23 -31.16
C GLU A 126 22.66 29.51 -31.92
N ARG A 127 22.56 29.51 -33.25
CA ARG A 127 22.87 30.68 -34.09
C ARG A 127 21.66 31.60 -34.31
N SER A 128 20.50 31.29 -33.74
CA SER A 128 19.28 32.09 -33.89
C SER A 128 19.43 33.55 -33.44
N ILE A 129 20.29 33.80 -32.45
CA ILE A 129 20.62 35.15 -31.96
C ILE A 129 21.40 36.02 -32.93
N LEU A 130 22.02 35.43 -33.96
CA LEU A 130 22.82 36.17 -34.94
C LEU A 130 21.96 36.79 -36.05
N THR A 131 20.65 36.58 -36.00
CA THR A 131 19.70 37.18 -36.94
C THR A 131 19.38 38.61 -36.49
N GLN A 132 19.43 39.57 -37.42
CA GLN A 132 19.08 40.98 -37.15
C GLN A 132 17.56 41.20 -37.03
N ASP A 133 16.75 40.16 -37.24
CA ASP A 133 15.29 40.21 -37.16
C ASP A 133 14.80 40.14 -35.70
N PRO A 134 14.14 41.20 -35.17
CA PRO A 134 13.63 41.21 -33.80
C PRO A 134 12.42 40.29 -33.59
N ASN A 135 11.76 39.86 -34.67
CA ASN A 135 10.57 39.01 -34.62
C ASN A 135 10.90 37.51 -34.59
N LYS A 136 12.17 37.13 -34.72
CA LYS A 136 12.56 35.72 -34.76
C LYS A 136 12.74 35.17 -33.35
N PRO A 137 12.09 34.04 -33.00
CA PRO A 137 12.21 33.48 -31.66
C PRO A 137 13.64 33.00 -31.38
N ASP A 138 14.06 33.16 -30.13
CA ASP A 138 15.34 32.63 -29.64
C ASP A 138 15.24 31.11 -29.42
N LEU A 139 15.97 30.35 -30.24
CA LEU A 139 15.96 28.89 -30.28
C LEU A 139 17.17 28.27 -29.58
N ARG A 140 17.87 29.03 -28.72
CA ARG A 140 18.96 28.50 -27.89
C ARG A 140 18.43 27.48 -26.89
N LEU A 141 19.27 26.50 -26.54
CA LEU A 141 18.95 25.46 -25.57
C LEU A 141 18.41 26.01 -24.24
N ARG A 142 19.02 27.08 -23.72
CA ARG A 142 18.62 27.72 -22.45
C ARG A 142 17.21 28.30 -22.49
N THR A 143 16.83 28.89 -23.63
CA THR A 143 15.50 29.48 -23.81
C THR A 143 14.48 28.37 -24.08
N PHE A 144 14.86 27.39 -24.90
CA PHE A 144 14.05 26.21 -25.20
C PHE A 144 13.71 25.39 -23.95
N GLN A 145 14.67 25.15 -23.05
CA GLN A 145 14.46 24.45 -21.77
C GLN A 145 13.47 25.17 -20.84
N LYS A 146 13.39 26.51 -20.89
CA LYS A 146 12.45 27.29 -20.07
C LYS A 146 11.04 27.30 -20.64
N VAL A 147 10.91 27.29 -21.96
CA VAL A 147 9.61 27.35 -22.65
C VAL A 147 8.94 25.97 -22.68
N ARG A 148 9.72 24.89 -22.71
CA ARG A 148 9.19 23.54 -22.85
C ARG A 148 8.57 23.04 -21.54
N PRO A 149 7.36 22.44 -21.58
CA PRO A 149 6.81 21.74 -20.42
C PRO A 149 7.67 20.52 -20.06
N PRO A 150 7.68 20.10 -18.79
CA PRO A 150 8.37 18.88 -18.35
C PRO A 150 7.92 17.68 -19.20
N ILE A 151 8.87 16.89 -19.70
CA ILE A 151 8.56 15.68 -20.49
C ILE A 151 7.66 14.72 -19.70
N GLY A 152 7.82 14.66 -18.38
CA GLY A 152 6.98 13.84 -17.51
C GLY A 152 5.49 14.17 -17.57
N ASP A 153 5.09 15.40 -17.90
CA ASP A 153 3.66 15.76 -17.99
C ASP A 153 2.96 15.07 -19.16
N GLN A 154 3.71 14.72 -20.22
CA GLN A 154 3.19 14.01 -21.39
C GLN A 154 2.80 12.57 -21.03
N TYR A 155 3.63 11.92 -20.20
CA TYR A 155 3.43 10.54 -19.75
C TYR A 155 2.52 10.45 -18.52
N ARG A 156 2.52 11.48 -17.66
CA ARG A 156 1.78 11.53 -16.40
C ARG A 156 0.32 11.13 -16.57
N LYS A 157 -0.40 11.80 -17.47
CA LYS A 157 -1.85 11.55 -17.65
C LYS A 157 -2.12 10.11 -18.04
N ARG A 158 -1.30 9.52 -18.91
CA ARG A 158 -1.50 8.16 -19.40
C ARG A 158 -1.13 7.11 -18.36
N ILE A 159 -0.02 7.29 -17.67
CA ILE A 159 0.40 6.41 -16.59
C ILE A 159 -0.63 6.43 -15.45
N GLN A 160 -1.12 7.62 -15.07
CA GLN A 160 -2.14 7.77 -14.03
C GLN A 160 -3.44 7.03 -14.41
N GLN A 161 -3.88 7.14 -15.67
CA GLN A 161 -5.02 6.36 -16.17
C GLN A 161 -4.77 4.86 -16.05
N ILE A 162 -3.62 4.35 -16.50
CA ILE A 162 -3.31 2.92 -16.46
C ILE A 162 -3.24 2.39 -15.02
N ILE A 163 -2.67 3.17 -14.09
CA ILE A 163 -2.63 2.82 -12.66
C ILE A 163 -4.05 2.73 -12.10
N GLN A 164 -4.90 3.73 -12.36
CA GLN A 164 -6.30 3.73 -11.93
C GLN A 164 -7.08 2.52 -12.47
N ILE A 165 -6.91 2.16 -13.75
CA ILE A 165 -7.53 0.93 -14.32
C ILE A 165 -7.04 -0.31 -13.57
N ASN A 166 -5.73 -0.42 -13.33
CA ASN A 166 -5.16 -1.58 -12.66
C ASN A 166 -5.66 -1.73 -11.22
N ASP A 167 -5.81 -0.63 -10.49
CA ASP A 167 -6.35 -0.65 -9.13
C ASP A 167 -7.81 -1.07 -9.11
N GLU A 168 -8.61 -0.59 -10.08
CA GLU A 168 -10.00 -1.02 -10.24
C GLU A 168 -10.12 -2.49 -10.63
N LEU A 169 -9.24 -2.99 -11.51
CA LEU A 169 -9.18 -4.40 -11.86
C LEU A 169 -8.78 -5.28 -10.66
N ASN A 170 -7.81 -4.85 -9.84
CA ASN A 170 -7.46 -5.54 -8.60
C ASN A 170 -8.69 -5.64 -7.69
N HIS A 171 -9.41 -4.54 -7.50
CA HIS A 171 -10.60 -4.50 -6.67
C HIS A 171 -11.70 -5.45 -7.16
N VAL A 172 -11.99 -5.47 -8.47
CA VAL A 172 -12.98 -6.37 -9.06
C VAL A 172 -12.56 -7.83 -8.90
N LEU A 173 -11.28 -8.14 -9.15
CA LEU A 173 -10.76 -9.51 -9.04
C LEU A 173 -10.72 -10.05 -7.60
N GLU A 174 -10.52 -9.19 -6.59
CA GLU A 174 -10.45 -9.60 -5.19
C GLU A 174 -11.83 -9.70 -4.53
N ILE A 175 -12.72 -8.75 -4.78
CA ILE A 175 -14.00 -8.62 -4.05
C ILE A 175 -15.16 -9.28 -4.79
N GLU A 176 -15.20 -9.17 -6.11
CA GLU A 176 -16.30 -9.69 -6.92
C GLU A 176 -16.01 -11.06 -7.54
N LYS A 177 -14.94 -11.74 -7.09
CA LYS A 177 -14.52 -13.05 -7.61
C LYS A 177 -15.66 -14.08 -7.71
N HIS A 178 -16.63 -14.00 -6.79
CA HIS A 178 -17.78 -14.90 -6.74
C HIS A 178 -18.93 -14.53 -7.68
N ASN A 179 -18.97 -13.27 -8.16
CA ASN A 179 -20.04 -12.75 -9.01
C ASN A 179 -19.69 -12.80 -10.50
N LEU A 180 -18.43 -13.06 -10.86
CA LEU A 180 -17.99 -13.11 -12.25
C LEU A 180 -17.93 -14.55 -12.78
N PRO A 181 -18.38 -14.80 -14.03
CA PRO A 181 -18.12 -16.05 -14.73
C PRO A 181 -16.61 -16.32 -14.84
N GLU A 182 -16.19 -17.57 -14.63
CA GLU A 182 -14.77 -17.95 -14.58
C GLU A 182 -14.01 -17.62 -15.88
N ASN A 183 -14.69 -17.71 -17.03
CA ASN A 183 -14.15 -17.30 -18.33
C ASN A 183 -13.79 -15.80 -18.38
N ILE A 184 -14.65 -14.95 -17.82
CA ILE A 184 -14.42 -13.49 -17.78
C ILE A 184 -13.30 -13.20 -16.79
N ALA A 185 -13.28 -13.86 -15.63
CA ALA A 185 -12.24 -13.67 -14.63
C ALA A 185 -10.84 -14.05 -15.14
N THR A 186 -10.72 -15.12 -15.93
CA THR A 186 -9.44 -15.48 -16.55
C THR A 186 -8.99 -14.47 -17.62
N ASP A 187 -9.93 -13.92 -18.40
CA ASP A 187 -9.61 -12.89 -19.38
C ASP A 187 -9.19 -11.56 -18.73
N LEU A 188 -9.89 -11.15 -17.66
CA LEU A 188 -9.51 -9.96 -16.89
C LEU A 188 -8.12 -10.09 -16.26
N ARG A 189 -7.71 -11.28 -15.80
CA ARG A 189 -6.33 -11.50 -15.33
C ARG A 189 -5.31 -11.34 -16.46
N LYS A 190 -5.61 -11.82 -17.67
CA LYS A 190 -4.73 -11.62 -18.83
C LYS A 190 -4.62 -10.14 -19.18
N LEU A 191 -5.75 -9.43 -19.21
CA LEU A 191 -5.77 -7.99 -19.47
C LEU A 191 -4.98 -7.23 -18.40
N GLN A 192 -5.09 -7.62 -17.14
CA GLN A 192 -4.30 -7.01 -16.08
C GLN A 192 -2.79 -7.16 -16.29
N LEU A 193 -2.33 -8.35 -16.72
CA LEU A 193 -0.93 -8.55 -17.10
C LEU A 193 -0.54 -7.69 -18.30
N GLN A 194 -1.43 -7.53 -19.28
CA GLN A 194 -1.19 -6.64 -20.43
C GLN A 194 -1.06 -5.19 -19.98
N PHE A 195 -1.96 -4.65 -19.15
CA PHE A 195 -1.85 -3.30 -18.61
C PHE A 195 -0.56 -3.07 -17.83
N ARG A 196 -0.11 -4.05 -17.05
CA ARG A 196 1.19 -3.98 -16.36
C ARG A 196 2.35 -3.95 -17.35
N SER A 197 2.31 -4.75 -18.41
CA SER A 197 3.31 -4.73 -19.48
C SER A 197 3.34 -3.38 -20.20
N THR A 198 2.17 -2.84 -20.55
CA THR A 198 2.02 -1.52 -21.17
C THR A 198 2.56 -0.41 -20.27
N LEU A 199 2.30 -0.49 -18.96
CA LEU A 199 2.86 0.46 -17.98
C LEU A 199 4.39 0.42 -17.98
N THR A 200 5.00 -0.77 -17.94
CA THR A 200 6.45 -0.92 -18.03
C THR A 200 6.98 -0.32 -19.33
N SER A 201 6.34 -0.60 -20.46
CA SER A 201 6.71 -0.04 -21.76
C SER A 201 6.66 1.49 -21.76
N TYR A 202 5.65 2.11 -21.15
CA TYR A 202 5.59 3.57 -21.02
C TYR A 202 6.71 4.15 -20.16
N LEU A 203 7.08 3.48 -19.05
CA LEU A 203 8.18 3.90 -18.20
C LEU A 203 9.54 3.73 -18.92
N ASP A 204 9.70 2.66 -19.67
CA ASP A 204 10.91 2.42 -20.49
C ASP A 204 11.02 3.45 -21.61
N LYS A 205 9.93 3.73 -22.35
CA LYS A 205 9.89 4.78 -23.37
C LYS A 205 10.21 6.15 -22.78
N TRP A 206 9.61 6.49 -21.63
CA TRP A 206 9.91 7.76 -20.95
C TRP A 206 11.38 7.84 -20.54
N SER A 207 11.92 6.77 -19.95
CA SER A 207 13.34 6.71 -19.57
C SER A 207 14.24 6.86 -20.79
N PHE A 208 13.93 6.13 -21.87
CA PHE A 208 14.66 6.20 -23.13
C PHE A 208 14.64 7.59 -23.76
N GLU A 209 13.51 8.29 -23.78
CA GLU A 209 13.44 9.66 -24.32
C GLU A 209 14.27 10.65 -23.50
N VAL A 210 14.26 10.51 -22.17
CA VAL A 210 15.07 11.34 -21.27
C VAL A 210 16.55 11.07 -21.54
N LEU A 211 16.95 9.80 -21.58
CA LEU A 211 18.33 9.36 -21.84
C LEU A 211 18.82 9.68 -23.25
N SER A 212 17.97 9.62 -24.27
CA SER A 212 18.34 9.93 -25.65
C SER A 212 18.70 11.41 -25.82
N ASN A 213 18.14 12.28 -24.97
CA ASN A 213 18.31 13.73 -25.02
C ASN A 213 18.84 14.28 -23.69
N ILE A 214 19.95 13.72 -23.19
CA ILE A 214 20.60 14.15 -21.94
C ILE A 214 20.79 15.67 -21.90
N ASP A 215 21.30 16.26 -22.97
CA ASP A 215 21.63 17.69 -23.00
C ASP A 215 20.43 18.62 -22.87
N ILE A 216 19.24 18.12 -23.24
CA ILE A 216 18.01 18.90 -23.22
C ILE A 216 17.24 18.65 -21.93
N ASN A 217 17.11 17.38 -21.54
CA ASN A 217 16.16 16.96 -20.52
C ASN A 217 16.79 16.86 -19.12
N MET A 218 18.10 16.61 -19.02
CA MET A 218 18.78 16.45 -17.73
C MET A 218 19.45 17.74 -17.27
N ARG A 219 19.65 17.85 -15.96
CA ARG A 219 20.49 18.89 -15.34
C ARG A 219 21.89 18.33 -15.16
N PHE A 220 22.89 19.19 -15.28
CA PHE A 220 24.29 18.81 -15.09
C PHE A 220 24.71 19.18 -13.68
N LEU A 221 25.22 18.20 -12.93
CA LEU A 221 25.80 18.41 -11.61
C LEU A 221 27.31 18.68 -11.75
N ASP A 222 27.99 17.81 -12.49
CA ASP A 222 29.41 17.92 -12.87
C ASP A 222 29.56 17.78 -14.40
N PRO A 223 30.75 18.02 -14.98
CA PRO A 223 30.98 17.79 -16.40
C PRO A 223 30.65 16.35 -16.86
N ILE A 224 30.78 15.39 -15.95
CA ILE A 224 30.64 13.96 -16.22
C ILE A 224 29.26 13.44 -15.79
N THR A 225 28.55 14.10 -14.87
CA THR A 225 27.32 13.58 -14.25
C THR A 225 26.10 14.43 -14.59
N ALA A 226 25.01 13.74 -14.95
CA ALA A 226 23.72 14.36 -15.24
C ALA A 226 22.60 13.69 -14.43
N ASP A 227 21.66 14.49 -13.95
CA ASP A 227 20.48 14.03 -13.21
C ASP A 227 19.17 14.53 -13.82
N TYR A 228 18.16 13.68 -13.74
CA TYR A 228 16.79 13.99 -14.07
C TYR A 228 15.90 13.69 -12.88
N ASN A 229 15.17 14.69 -12.42
CA ASN A 229 14.22 14.55 -11.34
C ASN A 229 12.86 15.09 -11.77
N TYR A 230 11.89 14.20 -11.88
CA TYR A 230 10.50 14.54 -12.07
C TYR A 230 9.68 14.04 -10.89
N LYS A 231 8.92 14.95 -10.29
CA LYS A 231 8.06 14.68 -9.15
C LYS A 231 6.64 15.13 -9.44
N CYS A 232 5.74 14.17 -9.37
CA CYS A 232 4.30 14.32 -9.38
C CYS A 232 3.74 13.76 -8.05
N ASP A 233 2.50 14.08 -7.71
CA ASP A 233 1.79 13.55 -6.55
C ASP A 233 1.74 12.01 -6.56
N GLU A 234 1.59 11.41 -7.75
CA GLU A 234 1.44 9.96 -7.92
C GLU A 234 2.74 9.26 -8.32
N ILE A 235 3.68 9.96 -8.97
CA ILE A 235 4.86 9.34 -9.59
C ILE A 235 6.11 10.17 -9.30
N LYS A 236 7.17 9.48 -8.91
CA LYS A 236 8.52 10.06 -8.83
C LYS A 236 9.41 9.30 -9.79
N HIS A 237 9.98 10.00 -10.75
CA HIS A 237 10.91 9.42 -11.72
C HIS A 237 12.25 10.12 -11.60
N PHE A 238 13.25 9.35 -11.22
CA PHE A 238 14.62 9.81 -11.03
C PHE A 238 15.56 8.98 -11.90
N LEU A 239 16.36 9.66 -12.70
CA LEU A 239 17.41 9.04 -13.51
C LEU A 239 18.71 9.79 -13.26
N TRP A 240 19.81 9.05 -13.25
CA TRP A 240 21.15 9.60 -13.15
C TRP A 240 22.02 8.88 -14.17
N THR A 241 22.88 9.63 -14.86
CA THR A 241 23.77 9.06 -15.88
C THR A 241 25.12 9.74 -15.92
N PHE A 242 26.07 9.02 -16.52
CA PHE A 242 27.35 9.56 -16.92
C PHE A 242 27.31 10.00 -18.37
N ARG A 243 27.97 11.12 -18.64
CA ARG A 243 28.18 11.64 -19.98
C ARG A 243 29.57 11.26 -20.46
N GLU A 244 29.64 10.79 -21.70
CA GLU A 244 30.91 10.67 -22.40
C GLU A 244 31.44 12.06 -22.74
N VAL A 245 32.38 12.54 -21.92
CA VAL A 245 33.18 13.72 -22.20
C VAL A 245 34.58 13.24 -22.51
N PRO A 246 35.25 13.74 -23.57
CA PRO A 246 36.65 13.42 -23.80
C PRO A 246 37.45 13.90 -22.59
N LEU A 247 37.94 12.96 -21.80
CA LEU A 247 38.87 13.23 -20.73
C LEU A 247 40.24 13.52 -21.34
N PRO A 248 41.04 14.43 -20.77
CA PRO A 248 42.42 14.60 -21.20
C PRO A 248 43.16 13.26 -21.08
N PRO A 249 44.01 12.90 -22.06
CA PRO A 249 44.86 11.72 -21.93
C PRO A 249 45.79 11.88 -20.72
N ASP A 250 45.98 10.79 -19.97
CA ASP A 250 46.88 10.70 -18.81
C ASP A 250 48.33 11.11 -19.14
#